data_AF-A0A430URE8-F1
#
_entry.id   AF-A0A430URE8-F1
#
_cell.length_a   1.000
_cell.length_b   1.000
_cell.length_c   1.000
_cell.angle_alpha   90.00
_cell.angle_beta   90.00
_cell.angle_gamma   90.00
#
_symmetry.space_group_name_H-M   'P 1'
#
loop_
_entity.id
_entity.type
_entity.pdbx_description
1 polymer ?
#
loop_
_entity_poly.entity_id
_entity_poly.type
_entity_poly.pdbx_seq_one_letter_code
_entity_poly.pdbx_strand_id
1 'polypeptide(L)'
;MYEAVLFLHSLVRWAVLAFGFLALWRPGAKEGAFFAHALTLQVVLGILLAFVSPLFQGALASLEATLQTPSEARYFVAEHWVGGLVALGLAHAGLSQARKGKPRARLLFALALALVLLSIPWFRPLLRL
;
A
#
# COMPACT_ATOMS: atom_id res chain seq x y z
N MET A 1 8.64 -6.99 18.31
CA MET A 1 7.39 -6.83 17.53
C MET A 1 7.61 -6.03 16.27
N TYR A 2 8.25 -4.84 16.33
CA TYR A 2 8.54 -4.01 15.16
C TYR A 2 9.16 -4.76 13.97
N GLU A 3 10.32 -5.42 14.17
CA GLU A 3 11.03 -6.09 13.07
C GLU A 3 10.20 -7.16 12.35
N ALA A 4 9.43 -7.95 13.10
CA ALA A 4 8.57 -8.98 12.52
C ALA A 4 7.46 -8.38 11.64
N VAL A 5 6.80 -7.30 12.11
CA VAL A 5 5.76 -6.63 11.32
C VAL A 5 6.38 -5.92 10.12
N LEU A 6 7.57 -5.33 10.27
CA LEU A 6 8.29 -4.68 9.18
C LEU A 6 8.68 -5.66 8.08
N PHE A 7 9.24 -6.81 8.47
CA PHE A 7 9.58 -7.90 7.56
C PHE A 7 8.33 -8.36 6.81
N LEU A 8 7.24 -8.63 7.52
CA LEU A 8 6.00 -9.10 6.90
C LEU A 8 5.39 -8.05 5.95
N HIS A 9 5.38 -6.78 6.34
CA HIS A 9 4.92 -5.67 5.49
C HIS A 9 5.77 -5.52 4.23
N SER A 10 7.09 -5.71 4.33
CA SER A 10 8.00 -5.70 3.18
C SER A 10 7.76 -6.88 2.24
N LEU A 11 7.51 -8.07 2.80
CA LEU A 11 7.22 -9.29 2.04
C LEU A 11 5.87 -9.18 1.31
N VAL A 12 4.80 -8.77 2.01
CA VAL A 12 3.45 -8.67 1.46
C VAL A 12 3.36 -7.64 0.33
N ARG A 13 4.20 -6.59 0.33
CA ARG A 13 4.30 -5.63 -0.78
C ARG A 13 4.53 -6.32 -2.13
N TRP A 14 5.38 -7.34 -2.16
CA TRP A 14 5.66 -8.08 -3.39
C TRP A 14 4.44 -8.89 -3.87
N ALA A 15 3.66 -9.44 -2.94
CA ALA A 15 2.38 -10.07 -3.27
C ALA A 15 1.38 -9.05 -3.82
N VAL A 16 1.29 -7.85 -3.24
CA VAL A 16 0.45 -6.74 -3.75
C VAL A 16 0.83 -6.40 -5.20
N LEU A 17 2.12 -6.25 -5.50
CA LEU A 17 2.57 -5.95 -6.86
C LEU A 17 2.24 -7.09 -7.83
N ALA A 18 2.57 -8.33 -7.46
CA ALA A 18 2.30 -9.51 -8.30
C ALA A 18 0.80 -9.63 -8.65
N PHE A 19 -0.07 -9.51 -7.64
CA PHE A 19 -1.52 -9.58 -7.87
C PHE A 19 -2.07 -8.33 -8.56
N GLY A 20 -1.48 -7.14 -8.35
CA GLY A 20 -1.85 -5.92 -9.06
C GLY A 20 -1.58 -6.03 -10.56
N PHE A 21 -0.39 -6.50 -10.95
CA PHE A 21 -0.08 -6.77 -12.37
C PHE A 21 -0.97 -7.86 -12.95
N LEU A 22 -1.26 -8.92 -12.19
CA LEU A 22 -2.19 -9.97 -12.62
C LEU A 22 -3.60 -9.43 -12.87
N ALA A 23 -4.14 -8.61 -11.97
CA ALA A 23 -5.46 -7.98 -12.10
C ALA A 23 -5.51 -6.96 -13.25
N LEU A 24 -4.39 -6.30 -13.58
CA LEU A 24 -4.31 -5.43 -14.74
C LEU A 24 -4.36 -6.22 -16.06
N TRP A 25 -3.58 -7.31 -16.14
CA TRP A 25 -3.50 -8.19 -17.30
C TRP A 25 -4.83 -8.93 -17.54
N ARG A 26 -5.37 -9.54 -16.49
CA ARG A 26 -6.64 -10.28 -16.45
C ARG A 26 -7.56 -9.65 -15.39
N PRO A 27 -8.39 -8.65 -15.75
CA PRO A 27 -9.27 -7.94 -14.80
C PRO A 27 -10.51 -8.76 -14.41
N GLY A 28 -10.30 -10.02 -14.01
CA GLY A 28 -11.32 -10.93 -13.52
C GLY A 28 -11.59 -10.73 -12.02
N ALA A 29 -12.73 -11.27 -11.57
CA ALA A 29 -13.13 -11.17 -10.16
C ALA A 29 -12.15 -11.88 -9.21
N LYS A 30 -11.53 -12.98 -9.66
CA LYS A 30 -10.59 -13.77 -8.87
C LYS A 30 -9.27 -13.02 -8.68
N GLU A 31 -8.70 -12.51 -9.77
CA GLU A 31 -7.45 -11.76 -9.79
C GLU A 31 -7.60 -10.44 -9.02
N GLY A 32 -8.71 -9.73 -9.26
CA GLY A 32 -9.07 -8.54 -8.50
C GLY A 32 -9.24 -8.80 -7.01
N ALA A 33 -9.77 -9.96 -6.62
CA ALA A 33 -9.88 -10.35 -5.21
C ALA A 33 -8.49 -10.54 -4.58
N PHE A 34 -7.58 -11.27 -5.23
CA PHE A 34 -6.22 -11.42 -4.72
C PHE A 34 -5.53 -10.08 -4.53
N PHE A 35 -5.64 -9.16 -5.51
CA PHE A 35 -5.04 -7.83 -5.40
C PHE A 35 -5.63 -7.01 -4.25
N ALA A 36 -6.97 -6.91 -4.18
CA ALA A 36 -7.63 -6.10 -3.16
C ALA A 36 -7.38 -6.63 -1.73
N HIS A 37 -7.38 -7.95 -1.53
CA HIS A 37 -7.15 -8.55 -0.21
C HIS A 37 -5.67 -8.54 0.20
N ALA A 38 -4.74 -8.72 -0.75
CA ALA A 38 -3.32 -8.52 -0.46
C ALA A 38 -3.04 -7.07 -0.07
N LEU A 39 -3.64 -6.09 -0.76
CA LEU A 39 -3.51 -4.68 -0.40
C LEU A 39 -4.20 -4.35 0.93
N THR A 40 -5.31 -5.02 1.26
CA THR A 40 -5.95 -4.93 2.58
C THR A 40 -4.99 -5.40 3.68
N LEU A 41 -4.35 -6.56 3.49
CA LEU A 41 -3.33 -7.06 4.42
C LEU A 41 -2.15 -6.09 4.54
N GLN A 42 -1.68 -5.53 3.42
CA GLN A 42 -0.61 -4.52 3.42
C GLN A 42 -0.97 -3.31 4.29
N VAL A 43 -2.19 -2.77 4.14
CA VAL A 43 -2.65 -1.62 4.92
C VAL A 43 -2.78 -1.98 6.40
N VAL A 44 -3.33 -3.14 6.74
CA VAL A 44 -3.43 -3.60 8.14
C VAL A 44 -2.04 -3.70 8.78
N LEU A 45 -1.07 -4.28 8.07
CA LEU A 45 0.32 -4.34 8.53
C LEU A 45 0.95 -2.95 8.64
N GLY A 46 0.59 -2.02 7.74
CA GLY A 46 1.03 -0.62 7.78
C GLY A 46 0.48 0.13 9.00
N ILE A 47 -0.79 -0.09 9.34
CA ILE A 47 -1.41 0.45 10.55
C ILE A 47 -0.73 -0.12 11.79
N LEU A 48 -0.51 -1.44 11.84
CA LEU A 48 0.24 -2.06 12.94
C LEU A 48 1.65 -1.46 13.06
N LEU A 49 2.35 -1.25 11.95
CA LEU A 49 3.64 -0.58 11.92
C LEU A 49 3.59 0.85 12.45
N ALA A 50 2.53 1.60 12.16
CA ALA A 50 2.37 2.95 12.70
C ALA A 50 2.44 2.95 14.23
N PHE A 51 1.88 1.95 14.91
CA PHE A 51 1.91 1.82 16.38
C PHE A 51 3.25 1.34 16.95
N VAL A 52 3.96 0.45 16.25
CA VAL A 52 5.18 -0.17 16.79
C VAL A 52 6.49 0.41 16.24
N SER A 53 6.43 1.28 15.23
CA SER A 53 7.59 1.86 14.56
C SER A 53 8.16 3.05 15.33
N PRO A 54 9.43 3.02 15.78
CA PRO A 54 10.07 4.18 16.40
C PRO A 54 10.09 5.41 15.48
N LEU A 55 10.27 5.20 14.16
CA LEU A 55 10.28 6.29 13.19
C LEU A 55 8.92 6.98 13.10
N PHE A 56 7.83 6.20 13.07
CA PHE A 56 6.48 6.76 12.94
C PHE A 56 6.03 7.42 14.24
N GLN A 57 6.28 6.78 15.38
CA GLN A 57 5.96 7.32 16.70
C GLN A 57 6.77 8.59 17.01
N GLY A 58 8.06 8.61 16.67
CA GLY A 58 8.90 9.81 16.80
C GLY A 58 8.40 10.95 15.90
N ALA A 59 8.06 10.66 14.64
CA ALA A 59 7.49 11.64 13.72
C ALA A 59 6.17 12.24 14.24
N LEU A 60 5.30 11.44 14.85
CA LEU A 60 4.06 11.92 15.47
C LEU A 60 4.33 12.77 16.71
N ALA A 61 5.29 12.39 17.56
CA ALA A 61 5.63 13.13 18.76
C ALA A 61 6.18 14.55 18.45
N SER A 62 6.85 14.72 17.31
CA SER A 62 7.34 16.00 16.81
C SER A 62 6.68 16.41 15.49
N LEU A 63 5.34 16.28 15.40
CA LEU A 63 4.61 16.43 14.14
C LEU A 63 4.84 17.78 13.45
N GLU A 64 4.78 18.89 14.19
CA GLU A 64 4.96 20.24 13.62
C GLU A 64 6.32 20.37 12.92
N ALA A 65 7.41 20.05 13.61
CA ALA A 65 8.76 20.08 13.04
C ALA A 65 8.93 19.09 11.88
N THR A 66 8.31 17.91 11.98
CA THR A 66 8.37 16.87 10.94
C THR A 66 7.71 17.34 9.65
N LEU A 67 6.61 18.08 9.73
CA LEU A 67 5.87 18.55 8.55
C LEU A 67 6.56 19.74 7.86
N GLN A 68 7.33 20.54 8.59
CA GLN A 68 8.01 21.72 8.04
C GLN A 68 9.21 21.39 7.14
N THR A 69 9.82 20.22 7.29
CA THR A 69 11.07 19.87 6.59
C THR A 69 10.91 18.61 5.73
N PRO A 70 11.44 18.62 4.48
CA PRO A 70 11.53 17.41 3.69
C PRO A 70 12.40 16.35 4.34
N SER A 71 11.78 15.23 4.72
CA SER A 71 12.43 14.12 5.40
C SER A 71 11.72 12.80 5.12
N GLU A 72 12.41 11.69 5.37
CA GLU A 72 11.80 10.36 5.32
C GLU A 72 10.63 10.25 6.31
N ALA A 73 10.76 10.85 7.50
CA ALA A 73 9.72 10.86 8.53
C ALA A 73 8.43 11.53 8.03
N ARG A 74 8.55 12.69 7.38
CA ARG A 74 7.41 13.39 6.75
C ARG A 74 6.72 12.51 5.71
N TYR A 75 7.50 11.88 4.83
CA TYR A 75 6.95 11.00 3.79
C TYR A 75 6.08 9.88 4.41
N PHE A 76 6.57 9.21 5.45
CA PHE A 76 5.81 8.13 6.08
C PHE A 76 4.55 8.62 6.79
N VAL A 77 4.61 9.76 7.50
CA VAL A 77 3.48 10.30 8.28
C VAL A 77 2.43 11.04 7.43
N ALA A 78 2.82 11.62 6.29
CA ALA A 78 1.92 12.48 5.50
C ALA A 78 1.52 11.90 4.13
N GLU A 79 2.37 11.07 3.50
CA GLU A 79 2.23 10.75 2.07
C GLU A 79 2.01 9.25 1.85
N HIS A 80 2.85 8.41 2.44
CA HIS A 80 2.92 6.97 2.20
C HIS A 80 1.59 6.24 2.45
N TRP A 81 1.02 6.40 3.64
CA TRP A 81 -0.21 5.70 4.03
C TRP A 81 -1.44 6.23 3.31
N VAL A 82 -1.45 7.53 2.97
CA VAL A 82 -2.55 8.18 2.23
C VAL A 82 -2.68 7.55 0.84
N GLY A 83 -1.57 7.44 0.11
CA GLY A 83 -1.55 6.78 -1.19
C GLY A 83 -1.98 5.30 -1.11
N GLY A 84 -1.58 4.60 -0.04
CA GLY A 84 -2.03 3.24 0.26
C GLY A 84 -3.54 3.11 0.47
N LEU A 85 -4.17 4.02 1.21
CA LEU A 85 -5.62 4.00 1.45
C LEU A 85 -6.43 4.35 0.19
N VAL A 86 -5.97 5.32 -0.60
CA VAL A 86 -6.63 5.63 -1.88
C VAL A 86 -6.52 4.45 -2.85
N ALA A 87 -5.33 3.81 -2.93
CA ALA A 87 -5.13 2.60 -3.72
C ALA A 87 -6.04 1.45 -3.25
N LEU A 88 -6.22 1.27 -1.94
CA LEU A 88 -7.11 0.27 -1.36
C LEU A 88 -8.56 0.48 -1.82
N GLY A 89 -9.06 1.71 -1.75
CA GLY A 89 -10.40 2.06 -2.23
C GLY A 89 -10.57 1.75 -3.72
N LEU A 90 -9.60 2.14 -4.55
CA LEU A 90 -9.62 1.86 -5.99
C LEU A 90 -9.56 0.36 -6.31
N ALA A 91 -8.75 -0.42 -5.59
CA ALA A 91 -8.67 -1.86 -5.77
C ALA A 91 -10.01 -2.56 -5.46
N HIS A 92 -10.67 -2.20 -4.36
CA HIS A 92 -12.00 -2.74 -4.01
C HIS A 92 -13.10 -2.25 -4.98
N ALA A 93 -13.02 -1.00 -5.45
CA ALA A 93 -13.91 -0.51 -6.50
C ALA A 93 -13.70 -1.31 -7.82
N GLY A 94 -12.45 -1.58 -8.20
CA GLY A 94 -12.10 -2.42 -9.34
C GLY A 94 -12.67 -3.83 -9.21
N LEU A 95 -12.55 -4.45 -8.03
CA LEU A 95 -13.13 -5.75 -7.71
C LEU A 95 -14.65 -5.76 -7.85
N SER A 96 -15.33 -4.73 -7.34
CA SER A 96 -16.79 -4.58 -7.48
C SER A 96 -17.22 -4.54 -8.95
N GLN A 97 -16.45 -3.86 -9.80
CA GLN A 97 -16.70 -3.77 -11.24
C GLN A 97 -16.37 -5.08 -11.98
N ALA A 98 -15.29 -5.76 -11.58
CA ALA A 98 -14.88 -7.05 -12.16
C ALA A 98 -15.92 -8.14 -11.89
N ARG A 99 -16.49 -8.20 -10.68
CA ARG A 99 -17.60 -9.10 -10.32
C ARG A 99 -18.86 -8.87 -11.18
N LYS A 100 -19.02 -7.67 -11.72
CA LYS A 100 -20.12 -7.28 -12.61
C LYS A 100 -19.77 -7.41 -14.10
N GLY A 101 -18.58 -7.93 -14.44
CA GLY A 101 -18.10 -8.03 -15.82
C GLY A 101 -17.89 -6.69 -16.52
N LYS A 102 -17.69 -5.59 -15.76
CA LYS A 102 -17.59 -4.24 -16.34
C LYS A 102 -16.15 -3.92 -16.78
N PRO A 103 -15.93 -3.37 -17.98
CA PRO A 103 -14.58 -3.06 -18.49
C PRO A 103 -13.84 -2.01 -17.65
N ARG A 104 -14.57 -1.14 -16.93
CA ARG A 104 -14.01 -0.15 -16.01
C ARG A 104 -13.14 -0.76 -14.90
N ALA A 105 -13.26 -2.06 -14.61
CA ALA A 105 -12.43 -2.74 -13.62
C ALA A 105 -10.92 -2.58 -13.92
N ARG A 106 -10.52 -2.72 -15.19
CA ARG A 106 -9.10 -2.60 -15.59
C ARG A 106 -8.53 -1.23 -15.28
N LEU A 107 -9.29 -0.16 -15.55
CA LEU A 107 -8.87 1.21 -15.25
C LEU A 107 -8.67 1.42 -13.74
N LEU A 108 -9.61 0.94 -12.93
CA LEU A 108 -9.52 1.06 -11.47
C LEU A 108 -8.33 0.28 -10.90
N PHE A 109 -8.06 -0.94 -11.41
CA PHE A 109 -6.87 -1.69 -11.03
C PHE A 109 -5.58 -1.00 -11.49
N ALA A 110 -5.56 -0.40 -12.69
CA ALA A 110 -4.41 0.36 -13.18
C ALA A 110 -4.10 1.57 -12.28
N LEU A 111 -5.12 2.35 -11.91
CA LEU A 111 -4.97 3.50 -11.02
C LEU A 111 -4.52 3.08 -9.62
N ALA A 112 -5.10 2.00 -9.08
CA ALA A 112 -4.68 1.45 -7.80
C ALA A 112 -3.21 1.00 -7.83
N LEU A 113 -2.80 0.26 -8.86
CA LEU A 113 -1.43 -0.21 -9.02
C LEU A 113 -0.45 0.96 -9.19
N ALA A 114 -0.81 1.98 -9.98
CA ALA A 114 -0.01 3.18 -10.15
C ALA A 114 0.22 3.91 -8.80
N LEU A 115 -0.84 4.07 -7.99
CA LEU A 115 -0.69 4.66 -6.66
C LEU A 115 0.14 3.80 -5.73
N VAL A 116 0.01 2.46 -5.77
CA VAL A 116 0.90 1.56 -5.02
C VAL A 116 2.35 1.79 -5.44
N LEU A 117 2.66 1.81 -6.74
CA LEU A 117 4.02 2.04 -7.24
C LEU A 117 4.58 3.39 -6.80
N LEU A 118 3.78 4.45 -6.80
CA LEU A 118 4.17 5.78 -6.33
C LEU A 118 4.34 5.85 -4.79
N SER A 119 3.57 5.05 -4.07
CA SER A 119 3.59 5.02 -2.61
C SER A 119 4.66 4.10 -2.03
N ILE A 120 5.34 3.29 -2.85
CA ILE A 120 6.44 2.45 -2.36
C ILE A 120 7.68 3.33 -2.12
N PRO A 121 8.30 3.29 -0.92
CA PRO A 121 9.53 4.01 -0.65
C PRO A 121 10.73 3.27 -1.28
N TRP A 122 10.91 3.42 -2.60
CA TRP A 122 11.98 2.75 -3.36
C TRP A 122 13.40 3.11 -2.92
N PHE A 123 13.56 4.20 -2.16
CA PHE A 123 14.82 4.61 -1.54
C PHE A 123 15.20 3.76 -0.32
N ARG A 124 14.30 2.93 0.21
CA ARG A 124 14.58 1.98 1.29
C ARG A 124 15.05 0.62 0.72
N PRO A 125 15.88 -0.13 1.46
CA PRO A 125 16.25 -1.50 1.07
C PRO A 125 15.03 -2.36 0.76
N LEU A 126 15.14 -3.17 -0.30
CA LEU A 126 14.06 -4.02 -0.79
C LEU A 126 13.68 -5.11 0.22
N LEU A 127 14.68 -5.66 0.92
CA LEU A 127 14.54 -6.58 2.04
C LEU A 127 15.50 -6.10 3.14
N ARG A 128 14.97 -5.88 4.34
CA ARG A 128 15.79 -5.79 5.56
C ARG A 128 15.75 -7.19 6.17
N LEU A 129 16.85 -7.93 6.02
CA LEU A 129 17.10 -9.24 6.63
C LEU A 129 17.95 -9.05 7.88
#